data_AF-A0A7C1QU19-F1
#
_entry.id   AF-A0A7C1QU19-F1
#
_cell.length_a   1.000
_cell.length_b   1.000
_cell.length_c   1.000
_cell.angle_alpha   90.00
_cell.angle_beta   90.00
_cell.angle_gamma   90.00
#
_symmetry.space_group_name_H-M   'P 1'
#
loop_
_entity.id
_entity.type
_entity.pdbx_description
1 polymer ?
#
loop_
_entity_poly.entity_id
_entity_poly.type
_entity_poly.pdbx_seq_one_letter_code
_entity_poly.pdbx_strand_id
1 'polypeptide(L)'
;MSPTYLIVPLGEMAMNAIRSVTRAGLRMLSISGVALLFLFGCPGDNSAVAMDEVVLADAPSVDASFLSALEWRFVGPFRGGRVLAVAGHPDDPLLYYFG
;
A
#
# COMPACT_ATOMS: atom_id res chain seq x y z
N MET A 1 -16.08 57.38 8.27
CA MET A 1 -15.63 56.55 7.13
C MET A 1 -14.72 55.46 7.68
N SER A 2 -15.24 54.23 7.82
CA SER A 2 -14.52 53.13 8.45
C SER A 2 -13.60 52.43 7.43
N PRO A 3 -12.31 52.18 7.75
CA PRO A 3 -11.33 51.60 6.82
C PRO A 3 -11.56 50.11 6.50
N THR A 4 -12.63 49.49 7.03
CA THR A 4 -12.88 48.05 6.92
C THR A 4 -13.33 47.58 5.52
N TYR A 5 -13.83 48.47 4.66
CA TYR A 5 -14.42 48.08 3.36
C TYR A 5 -13.41 47.70 2.26
N LEU A 6 -12.12 48.01 2.43
CA LEU A 6 -11.08 47.70 1.44
C LEU A 6 -10.37 46.36 1.68
N ILE A 7 -10.49 45.77 2.88
CA ILE A 7 -9.76 44.54 3.26
C ILE A 7 -10.51 43.27 2.82
N VAL A 8 -11.84 43.28 2.89
CA VAL A 8 -12.70 42.14 2.50
C VAL A 8 -12.57 41.75 1.02
N PRO A 9 -12.63 42.69 0.03
CA PRO A 9 -12.52 42.30 -1.38
C PRO A 9 -11.11 41.81 -1.75
N LEU A 10 -10.06 42.29 -1.05
CA LEU A 10 -8.68 41.85 -1.29
C LEU A 10 -8.45 40.41 -0.81
N GLY A 11 -9.05 40.03 0.33
CA GLY A 11 -9.00 38.66 0.86
C GLY A 11 -9.74 37.65 -0.02
N GLU A 12 -10.94 38.00 -0.50
CA GLU A 12 -11.72 37.20 -1.46
C GLU A 12 -10.97 37.00 -2.78
N MET A 13 -10.36 38.06 -3.33
CA MET A 13 -9.57 37.97 -4.56
C MET A 13 -8.33 37.08 -4.39
N ALA A 14 -7.62 37.21 -3.27
CA ALA A 14 -6.45 36.38 -2.97
C ALA A 14 -6.82 34.89 -2.82
N MET A 15 -7.94 34.60 -2.16
CA MET A 15 -8.40 33.22 -1.92
C MET A 15 -8.87 32.54 -3.22
N ASN A 16 -9.50 33.30 -4.13
CA ASN A 16 -9.91 32.80 -5.44
C ASN A 16 -8.72 32.59 -6.39
N ALA A 17 -7.68 33.43 -6.29
CA ALA A 17 -6.43 33.25 -7.05
C ALA A 17 -5.65 32.00 -6.61
N ILE A 18 -5.60 31.70 -5.31
CA ILE A 18 -4.95 30.48 -4.82
C ILE A 18 -5.70 29.23 -5.30
N ARG A 19 -7.04 29.25 -5.28
CA ARG A 19 -7.89 28.15 -5.77
C ARG A 19 -7.77 27.94 -7.28
N SER A 20 -7.59 29.01 -8.07
CA SER A 20 -7.37 28.89 -9.52
C SER A 20 -6.00 28.32 -9.83
N VAL A 21 -4.96 28.73 -9.11
CA VAL A 21 -3.58 28.23 -9.27
C VAL A 21 -3.46 26.76 -8.86
N THR A 22 -4.08 26.34 -7.75
CA THR A 22 -4.07 24.93 -7.32
C THR A 22 -4.84 24.02 -8.28
N ARG A 23 -6.00 24.46 -8.79
CA ARG A 23 -6.80 23.68 -9.75
C ARG A 23 -6.16 23.64 -11.15
N ALA A 24 -5.54 24.73 -11.59
CA ALA A 24 -4.83 24.79 -12.87
C ALA A 24 -3.52 23.99 -12.82
N GLY A 25 -2.76 24.08 -11.72
CA GLY A 25 -1.52 23.32 -11.52
C GLY A 25 -1.74 21.82 -11.52
N LEU A 26 -2.79 21.33 -10.85
CA LEU A 26 -3.14 19.90 -10.83
C LEU A 26 -3.56 19.39 -12.22
N ARG A 27 -4.29 20.21 -13.00
CA ARG A 27 -4.71 19.88 -14.37
C ARG A 27 -3.55 19.90 -15.36
N MET A 28 -2.63 20.86 -15.24
CA MET A 28 -1.42 20.93 -16.09
C MET A 28 -0.45 19.77 -15.80
N LEU A 29 -0.30 19.37 -14.53
CA LEU A 29 0.51 18.21 -14.16
C LEU A 29 -0.06 16.90 -14.74
N SER A 30 -1.40 16.76 -14.72
CA SER A 30 -2.09 15.60 -15.29
C SER A 30 -1.98 15.53 -16.81
N ILE A 31 -2.16 16.66 -17.52
CA ILE A 31 -2.03 16.70 -19.00
C ILE A 31 -0.58 16.43 -19.42
N SER A 32 0.39 16.98 -18.71
CA SER A 32 1.82 16.72 -18.96
C SER A 32 2.17 15.25 -18.75
N GLY A 33 1.68 14.62 -17.68
CA GLY A 33 1.89 13.20 -17.42
C GLY A 33 1.27 12.29 -18.48
N VAL A 34 0.07 12.61 -18.97
CA VAL A 34 -0.57 11.87 -20.07
C VAL A 34 0.18 12.09 -21.39
N ALA A 35 0.60 13.32 -21.70
CA ALA A 35 1.40 13.60 -22.89
C ALA A 35 2.74 12.86 -22.86
N LEU A 36 3.38 12.75 -21.69
CA LEU A 36 4.62 11.99 -21.52
C LEU A 36 4.41 10.49 -21.77
N LEU A 37 3.31 9.92 -21.27
CA LEU A 37 2.91 8.53 -21.55
C LEU A 37 2.63 8.28 -23.03
N PHE A 38 2.05 9.24 -23.75
CA PHE A 38 1.82 9.12 -25.19
C PHE A 38 3.09 9.31 -26.03
N LEU A 39 4.02 10.19 -25.61
CA LEU A 39 5.26 10.46 -26.35
C LEU A 39 6.36 9.41 -26.10
N PHE A 40 6.42 8.83 -24.91
CA PHE A 40 7.40 7.79 -24.55
C PHE A 40 6.81 6.36 -24.55
N GLY A 41 5.48 6.21 -24.60
CA GLY A 41 4.80 4.92 -24.67
C GLY A 41 4.63 4.39 -26.10
N CYS A 42 5.67 4.47 -26.93
CA CYS A 42 5.64 3.84 -28.25
C CYS A 42 5.64 2.30 -28.08
N PRO A 43 4.61 1.57 -28.55
CA PRO A 43 4.64 0.11 -28.61
C PRO A 43 5.33 -0.28 -29.92
N GLY A 44 6.65 -0.12 -29.99
CA GLY A 44 7.30 0.06 -31.29
C GLY A 44 8.54 -0.75 -31.59
N ASP A 45 9.18 -1.37 -30.60
CA ASP A 45 10.40 -2.15 -30.80
C ASP A 45 10.76 -2.86 -29.50
N ASN A 46 10.59 -4.18 -29.49
CA ASN A 46 11.00 -5.08 -28.40
C ASN A 46 12.52 -5.19 -28.27
N SER A 47 13.26 -4.14 -28.62
CA SER A 47 14.66 -3.98 -28.25
C SER A 47 14.65 -3.54 -26.80
N ALA A 48 14.35 -4.49 -25.90
CA ALA A 48 14.60 -4.34 -24.49
C ALA A 48 15.99 -3.73 -24.35
N VAL A 49 16.08 -2.51 -23.82
CA VAL A 49 17.31 -2.05 -23.19
C VAL A 49 17.65 -3.18 -22.23
N ALA A 50 18.71 -3.92 -22.53
CA ALA A 50 19.13 -5.07 -21.74
C ALA A 50 19.41 -4.56 -20.33
N MET A 51 18.39 -4.63 -19.49
CA MET A 51 18.54 -4.68 -18.06
C MET A 51 19.40 -5.92 -17.86
N ASP A 52 20.59 -5.74 -17.33
CA ASP A 52 21.46 -6.82 -16.86
C ASP A 52 20.56 -7.84 -16.15
N GLU A 53 20.41 -9.00 -16.77
CA GLU A 53 19.55 -10.06 -16.25
C GLU A 53 20.19 -10.48 -14.94
N VAL A 54 19.58 -10.08 -13.82
CA VAL A 54 19.87 -10.72 -12.55
C VAL A 54 19.42 -12.17 -12.73
N VAL A 55 20.37 -13.03 -13.09
CA VAL A 55 20.20 -14.47 -13.14
C VAL A 55 19.87 -14.90 -11.72
N LEU A 56 18.57 -14.93 -11.40
CA LEU A 56 18.05 -15.61 -10.23
C LEU A 56 18.49 -17.06 -10.40
N ALA A 57 19.46 -17.49 -9.60
CA ALA A 57 19.90 -18.86 -9.57
C ALA A 57 18.66 -19.75 -9.47
N ASP A 58 18.50 -20.67 -10.44
CA ASP A 58 17.43 -21.65 -10.43
C ASP A 58 17.55 -22.45 -9.13
N ALA A 59 16.62 -22.20 -8.20
CA ALA A 59 16.58 -22.97 -6.97
C ALA A 59 16.27 -24.42 -7.36
N PRO A 60 16.96 -25.42 -6.78
CA PRO A 60 16.70 -26.81 -7.11
C PRO A 60 15.21 -27.10 -6.92
N SER A 61 14.56 -27.55 -7.99
CA SER A 61 13.15 -27.93 -7.93
C SER A 61 13.01 -29.22 -7.11
N VAL A 62 12.30 -29.11 -6.00
CA VAL A 62 11.96 -30.25 -5.15
C VAL A 62 10.62 -30.80 -5.64
N ASP A 63 10.55 -32.11 -5.89
CA ASP A 63 9.29 -32.77 -6.21
C ASP A 63 8.28 -32.54 -5.08
N ALA A 64 7.09 -32.04 -5.40
CA ALA A 64 6.05 -31.75 -4.42
C ALA A 64 5.65 -33.01 -3.64
N SER A 65 5.79 -34.20 -4.24
CA SER A 65 5.54 -35.47 -3.55
C SER A 65 6.48 -35.68 -2.36
N PHE A 66 7.70 -35.16 -2.41
CA PHE A 66 8.66 -35.23 -1.29
C PHE A 66 8.18 -34.44 -0.06
N LEU A 67 7.47 -33.33 -0.28
CA LEU A 67 6.95 -32.48 0.78
C LEU A 67 5.68 -33.03 1.43
N SER A 68 5.03 -34.05 0.84
CA SER A 68 3.78 -34.61 1.38
C SER A 68 3.96 -35.31 2.72
N ALA A 69 5.19 -35.71 3.06
CA ALA A 69 5.54 -36.32 4.34
C ALA A 69 5.83 -35.27 5.43
N LEU A 70 5.83 -33.98 5.10
CA LEU A 70 6.02 -32.93 6.09
C LEU A 70 4.76 -32.72 6.91
N GLU A 71 4.91 -32.82 8.22
CA GLU A 71 3.84 -32.54 9.17
C GLU A 71 4.13 -31.24 9.93
N TRP A 72 3.06 -30.47 10.15
CA TRP A 72 3.15 -29.29 11.00
C TRP A 72 3.30 -29.70 12.46
N ARG A 73 4.29 -29.13 13.12
CA ARG A 73 4.48 -29.29 14.58
C ARG A 73 4.78 -27.94 15.21
N PHE A 74 4.34 -27.76 16.44
CA PHE A 74 4.77 -26.63 17.25
C PHE A 74 6.27 -26.75 17.57
N VAL A 75 6.97 -25.63 17.51
CA VAL A 75 8.40 -25.55 17.82
C VAL A 75 8.57 -24.68 19.06
N GLY A 76 9.16 -25.26 20.10
CA GLY A 76 9.43 -24.57 21.37
C GLY A 76 8.43 -24.88 22.49
N PRO A 77 8.64 -24.32 23.69
CA PRO A 77 7.72 -24.50 24.81
C PRO A 77 6.37 -23.86 24.50
N PHE A 78 5.26 -24.49 24.92
CA PHE A 78 3.94 -23.89 24.85
C PHE A 78 3.87 -22.67 25.75
N ARG A 79 4.21 -21.50 25.21
CA ARG A 79 4.07 -20.22 25.89
C ARG A 79 2.62 -19.78 25.71
N GLY A 80 1.79 -20.00 26.73
CA GLY A 80 0.56 -19.24 26.89
C GLY A 80 0.93 -17.78 27.03
N GLY A 81 0.84 -17.02 25.93
CA GLY A 81 1.12 -15.59 25.91
C GLY A 81 0.05 -14.80 26.67
N ARG A 82 0.02 -13.49 26.46
CA ARG A 82 -1.09 -12.67 26.96
C ARG A 82 -2.36 -13.00 26.18
N VAL A 83 -3.40 -13.41 26.90
CA VAL A 83 -4.74 -13.70 26.37
C VAL A 83 -5.70 -12.61 26.85
N LEU A 84 -6.69 -12.24 26.04
CA LEU A 84 -7.66 -11.18 26.38
C LEU A 84 -8.79 -11.72 27.26
N ALA A 85 -9.26 -12.94 27.00
CA ALA A 85 -10.32 -13.59 27.74
C ALA A 85 -10.10 -15.10 27.89
N VAL A 86 -10.62 -15.65 29.01
CA VAL A 86 -10.63 -17.09 29.30
C VAL A 86 -12.04 -17.48 29.73
N ALA A 87 -12.55 -18.60 29.22
CA ALA A 87 -13.86 -19.13 29.58
C ALA A 87 -13.76 -20.62 29.94
N GLY A 88 -14.31 -21.02 31.09
CA GLY A 88 -14.45 -22.42 31.49
C GLY A 88 -15.81 -23.00 31.07
N HIS A 89 -15.90 -24.33 30.97
CA HIS A 89 -17.19 -25.01 30.78
C HIS A 89 -17.87 -25.24 32.15
N PRO A 90 -19.15 -24.87 32.35
CA PRO A 90 -19.81 -25.02 33.65
C PRO A 90 -19.88 -26.45 34.21
N ASP A 91 -20.03 -27.44 33.32
CA ASP A 91 -20.25 -28.85 33.69
C ASP A 91 -18.97 -29.70 33.61
N ASP A 92 -17.89 -29.16 33.04
CA ASP A 92 -16.58 -29.83 32.95
C ASP A 92 -15.48 -28.94 33.54
N PRO A 93 -15.08 -29.17 34.80
CA PRO A 93 -14.10 -28.34 35.49
C PRO A 93 -12.68 -28.46 34.92
N LEU A 94 -12.43 -29.34 33.94
CA LEU A 94 -11.14 -29.49 33.30
C LEU A 94 -11.10 -28.91 31.87
N LEU A 95 -12.20 -28.31 31.39
CA LEU A 95 -12.30 -27.73 30.05
C LEU A 95 -12.32 -26.19 30.06
N TYR A 96 -11.39 -25.60 29.31
CA TYR A 96 -11.21 -24.14 29.20
C TYR A 96 -10.88 -23.70 27.78
N TYR A 97 -11.34 -22.50 27.40
CA TYR A 97 -11.08 -21.83 26.13
C TYR A 97 -10.36 -20.49 26.36
N PHE A 98 -9.43 -20.14 25.46
CA PHE A 98 -8.57 -18.96 25.55
C PHE A 98 -8.64 -18.19 24.21
N GLY A 99 -8.75 -16.84 24.24
CA GLY A 99 -8.85 -15.98 23.06
C GLY A 99 -8.52 -14.50 23.28
#